data_AF-A0A1H3F3N0-F1
#
_entry.id   AF-A0A1H3F3N0-F1
#
_cell.length_a   1.000
_cell.length_b   1.000
_cell.length_c   1.000
_cell.angle_alpha   90.00
_cell.angle_beta   90.00
_cell.angle_gamma   90.00
#
_symmetry.space_group_name_H-M   'P 1'
#
loop_
_entity.id
_entity.type
_entity.pdbx_description
1 polymer ?
#
loop_
_entity_poly.entity_id
_entity_poly.type
_entity_poly.pdbx_seq_one_letter_code
_entity_poly.pdbx_strand_id
1 'polypeptide(L)' 'MSSINDIFQVDYLPEKKEIRINLPEEVWKNIDTIIMTRLFQEELVVGKKESEVEHDG' A
#
# COMPACT_ATOMS: atom_id res chain seq x y z
N MET A 1 15.92 13.99 -15.85
CA MET A 1 14.63 13.51 -16.34
C MET A 1 13.93 12.89 -15.16
N SER A 2 12.85 13.50 -14.68
CA SER A 2 12.13 13.03 -13.50
C SER A 2 11.58 11.64 -13.80
N SER A 3 12.06 10.64 -13.06
CA SER A 3 11.63 9.24 -13.13
C SER A 3 10.14 9.16 -12.88
N ILE A 4 9.37 8.86 -13.94
CA ILE A 4 7.91 8.60 -13.87
C ILE A 4 7.60 7.44 -12.90
N ASN A 5 8.62 6.66 -12.53
CA ASN A 5 8.56 5.54 -11.60
C ASN A 5 8.42 5.94 -10.12
N ASP A 6 8.46 7.22 -9.77
CA ASP A 6 8.34 7.66 -8.37
C ASP A 6 6.89 8.02 -7.97
N ILE A 7 5.95 8.03 -8.93
CA ILE A 7 4.56 8.41 -8.68
C ILE A 7 3.76 7.19 -8.21
N PHE A 8 3.33 7.20 -6.95
CA PHE A 8 2.31 6.28 -6.49
C PHE A 8 0.91 6.82 -6.78
N GLN A 9 -0.04 5.92 -7.03
CA GLN A 9 -1.43 6.28 -7.34
C GLN A 9 -2.34 5.87 -6.20
N VAL A 10 -3.32 6.72 -5.88
CA VAL A 10 -4.31 6.47 -4.84
C VAL A 10 -5.70 6.69 -5.42
N ASP A 11 -6.49 5.62 -5.46
CA ASP A 11 -7.88 5.66 -5.89
C ASP A 11 -8.81 5.42 -4.71
N TYR A 12 -9.82 6.28 -4.55
CA TYR A 12 -10.91 6.06 -3.61
C TYR A 12 -12.15 5.62 -4.39
N LEU A 13 -12.62 4.40 -4.11
CA LEU A 13 -13.84 3.83 -4.67
C LEU A 13 -14.95 3.89 -3.61
N PRO A 14 -15.79 4.95 -3.60
CA PRO A 14 -16.79 5.15 -2.55
C PRO A 14 -17.87 4.07 -2.55
N GLU A 15 -18.26 3.51 -3.71
CA GLU A 15 -19.30 2.47 -3.74
C GLU A 15 -18.84 1.18 -3.04
N LYS A 16 -17.54 0.90 -3.09
CA LYS A 16 -16.92 -0.26 -2.45
C LYS A 16 -16.36 0.07 -1.07
N LYS A 17 -16.33 1.35 -0.70
CA LYS A 17 -15.65 1.88 0.49
C LYS A 17 -14.17 1.45 0.54
N GLU A 18 -13.51 1.41 -0.62
CA GLU A 18 -12.12 0.96 -0.78
C GLU A 18 -11.19 2.13 -1.09
N ILE A 19 -9.99 2.13 -0.52
CA ILE A 19 -8.85 2.93 -1.00
C ILE A 19 -7.84 1.96 -1.61
N ARG A 20 -7.39 2.22 -2.83
CA ARG A 20 -6.39 1.42 -3.54
C ARG A 20 -5.12 2.24 -3.69
N ILE A 21 -4.02 1.75 -3.13
CA ILE A 21 -2.71 2.39 -3.21
C ILE A 21 -1.85 1.53 -4.11
N ASN A 22 -1.52 2.04 -5.29
CA ASN A 22 -0.61 1.39 -6.23
C ASN A 22 0.78 2.00 -6.07
N LEU A 23 1.67 1.24 -5.43
CA LEU A 23 3.07 1.62 -5.24
C LEU A 23 3.91 1.10 -6.41
N PRO A 24 4.87 1.89 -6.91
CA PRO A 24 5.90 1.39 -7.82
C PRO A 24 6.66 0.22 -7.20
N GLU A 25 7.11 -0.74 -8.02
CA GLU A 25 7.78 -1.95 -7.54
C GLU A 25 9.02 -1.66 -6.70
N GLU A 26 9.78 -0.63 -7.06
CA GLU A 26 10.95 -0.17 -6.31
C GLU A 26 10.58 0.34 -4.92
N VAL A 27 9.52 1.14 -4.81
CA VAL A 27 9.01 1.60 -3.50
C VAL A 27 8.51 0.40 -2.69
N TRP A 28 7.74 -0.50 -3.30
CA TRP A 28 7.21 -1.67 -2.61
C TRP A 28 8.29 -2.56 -2.00
N LYS A 29 9.42 -2.76 -2.70
CA LYS A 29 10.55 -3.58 -2.24
C LYS A 29 11.42 -2.90 -1.18
N ASN A 30 11.37 -1.57 -1.10
CA ASN A 30 12.26 -0.78 -0.25
C ASN A 30 11.58 -0.15 0.98
N ILE A 31 10.28 -0.42 1.21
CA ILE A 31 9.57 0.07 2.40
C ILE A 31 9.13 -1.07 3.31
N ASP A 32 9.34 -0.88 4.61
CA ASP A 32 8.96 -1.84 5.65
C ASP A 32 7.60 -1.52 6.30
N THR A 33 7.12 -0.28 6.20
CA THR A 33 5.95 0.19 6.95
C THR A 33 5.12 1.17 6.13
N ILE A 34 3.79 1.04 6.21
CA ILE A 34 2.82 2.01 5.69
C ILE A 34 2.01 2.53 6.88
N ILE A 35 2.05 3.85 7.09
CA ILE A 35 1.33 4.52 8.19
C ILE A 35 0.11 5.23 7.61
N MET A 36 -1.08 4.87 8.09
CA MET A 36 -2.34 5.51 7.70
C MET A 36 -2.90 6.30 8.88
N THR A 37 -2.96 7.63 8.73
CA THR A 37 -3.56 8.52 9.72
C THR A 37 -4.94 8.97 9.26
N ARG A 38 -5.94 8.81 10.13
CA ARG A 38 -7.28 9.35 9.90
C ARG A 38 -7.41 10.66 10.68
N LEU A 39 -7.83 11.74 10.02
CA LEU A 39 -8.18 12.98 10.71
C LEU A 39 -9.22 12.66 11.81
N PHE A 40 -8.82 12.88 13.06
CA PHE A 40 -9.62 12.74 14.30
C PHE A 40 -9.86 11.34 14.89
N GLN A 41 -9.13 10.27 14.51
CA GLN A 41 -9.17 8.96 15.19
C GLN A 41 -7.78 8.28 15.24
N GLU A 42 -7.60 7.29 16.13
CA GLU A 42 -6.33 6.57 16.40
C GLU A 42 -5.62 6.05 15.14
N GLU A 43 -4.29 6.08 15.17
CA GLU A 43 -3.38 5.65 14.10
C GLU A 43 -3.53 4.15 13.81
N LEU A 44 -3.76 3.79 12.54
CA LEU A 44 -3.83 2.39 12.11
C LEU A 44 -2.50 1.99 11.45
N VAL A 45 -1.71 1.18 12.15
CA VAL A 45 -0.45 0.62 11.62
C VAL A 45 -0.74 -0.74 10.99
N VAL A 46 -0.50 -0.87 9.69
CA VAL A 46 -0.64 -2.15 8.97
C VAL A 46 0.75 -2.65 8.58
N GLY A 47 1.17 -3.76 9.19
CA GLY A 47 2.39 -4.47 8.80
C GLY A 47 2.13 -5.37 7.59
N LYS A 48 3.07 -5.44 6.65
CA LYS A 48 3.03 -6.44 5.58
C LYS A 48 3.20 -7.84 6.18
N LYS A 49 2.28 -8.74 5.88
CA LYS A 49 2.49 -10.19 6.04
C LYS A 49 2.81 -10.73 4.65
N GLU A 50 3.99 -11.30 4.47
CA GLU A 50 4.30 -12.02 3.24
C GLU A 50 3.33 -13.20 3.15
N SER A 51 2.54 -13.28 2.08
CA SER A 51 1.71 -14.44 1.82
C SER A 51 2.63 -15.65 1.68
N GLU A 52 2.59 -16.57 2.63
CA GLU A 52 3.11 -17.92 2.46
C GLU A 52 2.30 -18.55 1.32
N VAL A 53 2.89 -18.57 0.12
CA VAL A 53 2.34 -19.31 -1.01
C VAL A 53 2.57 -20.79 -0.70
N GLU A 54 1.58 -21.45 -0.09
CA GLU A 54 1.55 -22.90 0.04
C GLU A 54 1.55 -23.50 -1.38
N HIS A 55 2.71 -24.02 -1.79
CA HIS A 55 2.79 -24.93 -2.93
C HIS A 55 2.35 -26.31 -2.45
N ASP A 56 1.09 -26.65 -2.72
CA ASP A 56 0.60 -28.02 -2.58
C ASP A 56 1.24 -28.85 -3.71
N GLY A 57 1.98 -29.90 -3.33
CA GLY A 57 2.75 -30.78 -4.23
C GLY A 57 2.06 -32.08 -4.57
#